data_AF-A0A146K4W8-F1
#
_entry.id   AF-A0A146K4W8-F1
#
_cell.length_a   1.000
_cell.length_b   1.000
_cell.length_c   1.000
_cell.angle_alpha   90.00
_cell.angle_beta   90.00
_cell.angle_gamma   90.00
#
_symmetry.space_group_name_H-M   'P 1'
#
loop_
_entity.id
_entity.type
_entity.pdbx_description
1 polymer ?
#
loop_
_entity_poly.entity_id
_entity_poly.type
_entity_poly.pdbx_seq_one_letter_code
_entity_poly.pdbx_strand_id
1 'polypeptide(L)'
;FSKAQLESLHLPSLSNTYRSSFSFNSFVFINLSSLKMLNSYYSFSKCPNLKLFIALKLQNINDASFSDCTNLETILTPNAKISDYAFEFCSKIKAILAFKGGFYCGCKICPKCNGTLQQCLENGKKFAVSGQYQKLQRQEQIDEKFVKYQPKMIEIDVLAVRCQEITFKCCRLHHKKNQMAKNISKIGQYVQC
;
A
#
# COMPACT_ATOMS: atom_id res chain seq x y z
N PHE A 1 -11.06 -6.23 6.41
CA PHE A 1 -9.79 -6.31 7.16
C PHE A 1 -10.00 -5.53 8.45
N SER A 2 -10.27 -6.22 9.57
CA SER A 2 -10.58 -5.56 10.85
C SER A 2 -9.88 -6.28 12.00
N LYS A 3 -9.60 -5.55 13.08
CA LYS A 3 -8.87 -6.02 14.27
C LYS A 3 -7.50 -6.63 13.95
N ALA A 4 -6.87 -6.18 12.87
CA ALA A 4 -5.52 -6.62 12.53
C ALA A 4 -4.51 -6.03 13.51
N GLN A 5 -3.46 -6.80 13.80
CA GLN A 5 -2.36 -6.40 14.67
C GLN A 5 -1.22 -5.70 13.92
N LEU A 6 -1.53 -5.06 12.78
CA LEU A 6 -0.54 -4.32 12.00
C LEU A 6 -0.38 -2.90 12.54
N GLU A 7 0.87 -2.48 12.76
CA GLU A 7 1.19 -1.09 13.07
C GLU A 7 1.23 -0.20 11.82
N SER A 8 1.69 -0.72 10.68
CA SER A 8 1.78 0.04 9.43
C SER A 8 1.11 -0.69 8.28
N LEU A 9 0.40 0.05 7.43
CA LEU A 9 -0.19 -0.46 6.20
C LEU A 9 0.36 0.30 5.00
N HIS A 10 1.22 -0.35 4.20
CA HIS A 10 1.66 0.14 2.89
C HIS A 10 1.12 -0.79 1.80
N LEU A 11 0.16 -0.31 1.01
CA LEU A 11 -0.44 -1.09 -0.08
C LEU A 11 -0.36 -0.29 -1.40
N PRO A 12 0.79 -0.33 -2.10
CA PRO A 12 1.00 0.50 -3.28
C PRO A 12 0.10 0.09 -4.45
N SER A 13 -0.40 -1.15 -4.49
CA SER A 13 -1.27 -1.66 -5.57
C SER A 13 -2.77 -1.50 -5.30
N LEU A 14 -3.18 -1.03 -4.11
CA LEU A 14 -4.60 -0.91 -3.75
C LEU A 14 -5.24 0.28 -4.48
N SER A 15 -6.14 0.00 -5.42
CA SER A 15 -6.78 1.04 -6.26
C SER A 15 -8.11 1.55 -5.71
N ASN A 16 -8.86 0.68 -5.02
CA ASN A 16 -10.22 0.92 -4.54
C ASN A 16 -10.44 0.26 -3.17
N THR A 17 -11.36 0.80 -2.37
CA THR A 17 -11.81 0.17 -1.10
C THR A 17 -13.33 0.02 -1.06
N TYR A 18 -13.82 -0.97 -0.31
CA TYR A 18 -15.24 -1.15 -0.01
C TYR A 18 -15.61 -0.66 1.41
N ARG A 19 -16.91 -0.73 1.76
CA ARG A 19 -17.45 -0.32 3.06
C ARG A 19 -16.69 -0.94 4.21
N SER A 20 -16.24 -0.10 5.15
CA SER A 20 -15.59 -0.56 6.39
C SER A 20 -14.38 -1.49 6.16
N SER A 21 -13.75 -1.43 4.98
CA SER A 21 -12.71 -2.42 4.61
C SER A 21 -11.54 -2.45 5.60
N PHE A 22 -11.25 -1.31 6.24
CA PHE A 22 -10.13 -1.09 7.16
C PHE A 22 -10.57 -0.49 8.50
N SER A 23 -11.85 -0.57 8.87
CA SER A 23 -12.30 -0.07 10.16
C SER A 23 -11.91 -1.00 11.31
N PHE A 24 -11.92 -0.47 12.54
CA PHE A 24 -11.58 -1.20 13.76
C PHE A 24 -10.16 -1.81 13.75
N ASN A 25 -9.17 -1.07 13.25
CA ASN A 25 -7.77 -1.52 13.25
C ASN A 25 -6.90 -0.66 14.16
N SER A 26 -5.70 -1.16 14.45
CA SER A 26 -4.73 -0.51 15.35
C SER A 26 -3.55 0.10 14.59
N PHE A 27 -3.74 0.44 13.31
CA PHE A 27 -2.71 1.08 12.49
C PHE A 27 -2.23 2.36 13.16
N VAL A 28 -0.93 2.62 13.07
CA VAL A 28 -0.26 3.88 13.43
C VAL A 28 -0.02 4.71 12.17
N PHE A 29 0.36 4.05 11.07
CA PHE A 29 0.71 4.68 9.80
C PHE A 29 0.05 3.96 8.61
N ILE A 30 -0.50 4.73 7.67
CA ILE A 30 -1.08 4.22 6.43
C ILE A 30 -0.53 4.99 5.23
N ASN A 31 -0.05 4.27 4.22
CA ASN A 31 0.33 4.81 2.91
C ASN A 31 -0.27 3.97 1.77
N LEU A 32 -1.08 4.62 0.92
CA LEU A 32 -1.86 3.97 -0.14
C LEU A 32 -1.64 4.68 -1.49
N SER A 33 -0.47 4.44 -2.09
CA SER A 33 0.06 5.20 -3.23
C SER A 33 -0.74 5.15 -4.53
N SER A 34 -1.52 4.09 -4.76
CA SER A 34 -2.38 3.97 -5.95
C SER A 34 -3.86 4.16 -5.66
N LEU A 35 -4.23 4.46 -4.42
CA LEU A 35 -5.64 4.58 -4.05
C LEU A 35 -6.23 5.84 -4.68
N LYS A 36 -7.24 5.65 -5.54
CA LYS A 36 -7.91 6.76 -6.24
C LYS A 36 -9.24 7.13 -5.60
N MET A 37 -9.98 6.12 -5.15
CA MET A 37 -11.34 6.30 -4.63
C MET A 37 -11.55 5.50 -3.36
N LEU A 38 -12.10 6.16 -2.34
CA LEU A 38 -12.82 5.48 -1.27
C LEU A 38 -14.25 5.30 -1.78
N ASN A 39 -14.70 4.08 -2.09
CA ASN A 39 -16.05 3.87 -2.65
C ASN A 39 -17.13 3.75 -1.56
N SER A 40 -16.81 4.04 -0.30
CA SER A 40 -17.76 3.86 0.80
C SER A 40 -17.47 4.70 2.03
N TYR A 41 -18.43 4.71 2.95
CA TYR A 41 -18.39 5.37 4.24
C TYR A 41 -17.62 4.51 5.26
N TYR A 42 -17.07 5.15 6.30
CA TYR A 42 -16.41 4.48 7.44
C TYR A 42 -15.18 3.63 7.09
N SER A 43 -14.51 3.86 5.94
CA SER A 43 -13.44 2.98 5.45
C SER A 43 -12.31 2.73 6.45
N PHE A 44 -11.93 3.74 7.25
CA PHE A 44 -10.91 3.69 8.30
C PHE A 44 -11.48 4.12 9.66
N SER A 45 -12.79 3.98 9.90
CA SER A 45 -13.38 4.40 11.17
C SER A 45 -12.85 3.56 12.34
N LYS A 46 -12.84 4.15 13.54
CA LYS A 46 -12.40 3.50 14.78
C LYS A 46 -11.00 2.89 14.65
N CYS A 47 -10.07 3.67 14.10
CA CYS A 47 -8.64 3.37 14.13
C CYS A 47 -7.96 4.28 15.17
N PRO A 48 -8.08 3.97 16.48
CA PRO A 48 -7.71 4.91 17.53
C PRO A 48 -6.20 5.21 17.58
N ASN A 49 -5.36 4.31 17.04
CA ASN A 49 -3.91 4.49 17.02
C ASN A 49 -3.40 5.23 15.78
N LEU A 50 -4.25 5.46 14.78
CA LEU A 50 -3.83 5.99 13.49
C LEU A 50 -3.38 7.43 13.68
N LYS A 51 -2.11 7.73 13.34
CA LYS A 51 -1.52 9.07 13.46
C LYS A 51 -1.34 9.76 12.11
N LEU A 52 -1.01 8.98 11.08
CA LEU A 52 -0.65 9.51 9.77
C LEU A 52 -1.29 8.69 8.65
N PHE A 53 -2.01 9.39 7.77
CA PHE A 53 -2.62 8.82 6.57
C PHE A 53 -2.11 9.53 5.32
N ILE A 54 -1.62 8.76 4.36
CA ILE A 54 -1.09 9.25 3.07
C ILE A 54 -1.78 8.51 1.93
N ALA A 55 -2.38 9.27 1.02
CA ALA A 55 -2.90 8.76 -0.25
C ALA A 55 -2.92 9.90 -1.27
N LEU A 56 -1.78 10.15 -1.94
CA LEU A 56 -1.60 11.39 -2.70
C LEU A 56 -2.53 11.51 -3.92
N LYS A 57 -2.98 10.37 -4.46
CA LYS A 57 -3.88 10.30 -5.63
C LYS A 57 -5.36 10.20 -5.27
N LEU A 58 -5.70 10.16 -3.98
CA LEU A 58 -7.07 10.01 -3.53
C LEU A 58 -7.91 11.24 -3.91
N GLN A 59 -9.09 11.01 -4.49
CA GLN A 59 -9.97 12.06 -5.00
C GLN A 59 -11.11 12.42 -4.03
N ASN A 60 -11.39 11.56 -3.05
CA ASN A 60 -12.48 11.76 -2.11
C ASN A 60 -12.20 11.12 -0.75
N ILE A 61 -12.59 11.82 0.32
CA ILE A 61 -12.73 11.28 1.66
C ILE A 61 -14.23 11.30 1.98
N ASN A 62 -14.86 10.13 1.97
CA ASN A 62 -16.29 10.00 2.20
C ASN A 62 -16.69 10.19 3.66
N ASP A 63 -18.00 10.23 3.88
CA ASP A 63 -18.59 10.47 5.20
C ASP A 63 -18.05 9.49 6.24
N ALA A 64 -17.69 10.06 7.38
CA ALA A 64 -17.19 9.34 8.55
C ALA A 64 -16.01 8.38 8.27
N SER A 65 -15.28 8.55 7.16
CA SER A 65 -14.19 7.64 6.77
C SER A 65 -13.10 7.49 7.84
N PHE A 66 -12.86 8.53 8.63
CA PHE A 66 -11.92 8.52 9.76
C PHE A 66 -12.63 8.83 11.09
N SER A 67 -13.95 8.62 11.19
CA SER A 67 -14.66 8.84 12.46
C SER A 67 -14.02 8.00 13.57
N ASP A 68 -13.80 8.62 14.73
CA ASP A 68 -13.21 8.00 15.93
C ASP A 68 -11.74 7.55 15.75
N CYS A 69 -11.00 8.17 14.83
CA CYS A 69 -9.54 8.08 14.75
C CYS A 69 -8.90 9.12 15.69
N THR A 70 -9.05 8.90 17.00
CA THR A 70 -8.75 9.91 18.03
C THR A 70 -7.30 10.37 18.11
N ASN A 71 -6.33 9.57 17.61
CA ASN A 71 -4.93 9.96 17.52
C ASN A 71 -4.48 10.47 16.14
N LEU A 72 -5.39 10.68 15.19
CA LEU A 72 -5.03 11.12 13.84
C LEU A 72 -4.47 12.53 13.88
N GLU A 73 -3.22 12.70 13.46
CA GLU A 73 -2.51 13.97 13.51
C GLU A 73 -2.36 14.61 12.13
N THR A 74 -2.11 13.80 11.10
CA THR A 74 -1.78 14.29 9.75
C THR A 74 -2.48 13.48 8.67
N ILE A 75 -3.09 14.20 7.73
CA ILE A 75 -3.73 13.64 6.54
C ILE A 75 -3.17 14.30 5.28
N LEU A 76 -2.59 13.50 4.38
CA LEU A 76 -1.99 13.97 3.13
C LEU A 76 -2.73 13.37 1.92
N THR A 77 -3.71 14.13 1.42
CA THR A 77 -4.61 13.74 0.32
C THR A 77 -4.90 14.95 -0.57
N PRO A 78 -3.88 15.55 -1.22
CA PRO A 78 -3.94 16.88 -1.84
C PRO A 78 -5.08 17.06 -2.87
N ASN A 79 -5.51 15.98 -3.50
CA ASN A 79 -6.56 15.99 -4.52
C ASN A 79 -7.96 15.69 -3.96
N ALA A 80 -8.05 15.29 -2.68
CA ALA A 80 -9.29 14.80 -2.12
C ALA A 80 -10.27 15.92 -1.76
N LYS A 81 -11.54 15.71 -2.10
CA LYS A 81 -12.67 16.44 -1.51
C LYS A 81 -13.07 15.75 -0.21
N ILE A 82 -13.25 16.54 0.85
CA ILE A 82 -13.66 16.03 2.16
C ILE A 82 -15.18 16.14 2.28
N SER A 83 -15.84 15.03 2.60
CA SER A 83 -17.28 14.98 2.90
C SER A 83 -17.60 15.16 4.39
N ASP A 84 -18.89 15.23 4.71
CA ASP A 84 -19.37 15.51 6.06
C ASP A 84 -18.96 14.42 7.06
N TYR A 85 -18.72 14.82 8.30
CA TYR A 85 -18.32 13.91 9.39
C TYR A 85 -17.02 13.13 9.14
N ALA A 86 -16.26 13.40 8.06
CA ALA A 86 -15.08 12.62 7.67
C ALA A 86 -14.08 12.41 8.82
N PHE A 87 -13.96 13.40 9.71
CA PHE A 87 -13.05 13.42 10.86
C PHE A 87 -13.80 13.56 12.20
N GLU A 88 -15.02 13.04 12.28
CA GLU A 88 -15.80 13.04 13.51
C GLU A 88 -15.00 12.45 14.68
N PHE A 89 -15.05 13.09 15.85
CA PHE A 89 -14.29 12.71 17.06
C PHE A 89 -12.75 12.67 16.92
N CYS A 90 -12.16 13.13 15.81
CA CYS A 90 -10.71 13.24 15.66
C CYS A 90 -10.18 14.50 16.38
N SER A 91 -9.72 14.37 17.61
CA SER A 91 -9.30 15.52 18.44
C SER A 91 -7.87 16.01 18.20
N LYS A 92 -6.99 15.20 17.60
CA LYS A 92 -5.54 15.47 17.52
C LYS A 92 -5.03 15.94 16.16
N ILE A 93 -5.91 16.19 15.19
CA ILE A 93 -5.47 16.58 13.84
C ILE A 93 -4.78 17.95 13.91
N LYS A 94 -3.56 18.00 13.36
CA LYS A 94 -2.71 19.20 13.28
C LYS A 94 -2.46 19.64 11.84
N ALA A 95 -2.57 18.74 10.87
CA ALA A 95 -2.31 19.03 9.47
C ALA A 95 -3.27 18.25 8.54
N ILE A 96 -3.89 18.99 7.61
CA ILE A 96 -4.75 18.44 6.56
C ILE A 96 -4.31 19.03 5.23
N LEU A 97 -3.89 18.19 4.29
CA LEU A 97 -3.66 18.58 2.90
C LEU A 97 -4.76 17.95 2.03
N ALA A 98 -5.64 18.78 1.48
CA ALA A 98 -6.80 18.37 0.68
C ALA A 98 -7.17 19.44 -0.37
N PHE A 99 -7.94 19.05 -1.40
CA PHE A 99 -8.36 19.95 -2.47
C PHE A 99 -9.41 20.96 -1.98
N LYS A 100 -10.39 20.48 -1.20
CA LYS A 100 -11.43 21.33 -0.59
C LYS A 100 -11.67 20.89 0.85
N GLY A 101 -11.58 21.85 1.78
CA GLY A 101 -11.74 21.62 3.23
C GLY A 101 -13.11 22.01 3.80
N GLY A 102 -14.10 22.35 2.96
CA GLY A 102 -15.43 22.69 3.43
C GLY A 102 -16.29 21.45 3.64
N PHE A 103 -16.48 21.04 4.90
CA PHE A 103 -17.36 19.95 5.31
C PHE A 103 -18.14 20.32 6.58
N TYR A 104 -19.24 19.63 6.84
CA TYR A 104 -20.04 19.75 8.07
C TYR A 104 -19.62 18.72 9.12
N CYS A 105 -19.67 19.12 10.39
CA CYS A 105 -19.56 18.20 11.52
C CYS A 105 -20.15 18.87 12.78
N GLY A 106 -20.82 18.07 13.62
CA GLY A 106 -21.45 18.52 14.87
C GLY A 106 -20.84 17.94 16.15
N CYS A 107 -19.70 17.25 16.08
CA CYS A 107 -19.16 16.48 17.22
C CYS A 107 -18.51 17.31 18.33
N LYS A 108 -18.40 18.65 18.18
CA LYS A 108 -17.74 19.59 19.11
C LYS A 108 -16.22 19.38 19.32
N ILE A 109 -15.65 18.29 18.82
CA ILE A 109 -14.28 17.87 19.14
C ILE A 109 -13.30 18.07 17.98
N CYS A 110 -13.69 17.74 16.74
CA CYS A 110 -12.79 17.77 15.59
C CYS A 110 -12.38 19.19 15.17
N PRO A 111 -11.36 19.36 14.30
CA PRO A 111 -10.89 20.69 13.86
C PRO A 111 -11.98 21.59 13.30
N LYS A 112 -12.98 21.00 12.63
CA LYS A 112 -14.14 21.74 12.11
C LYS A 112 -15.00 22.32 13.22
N CYS A 113 -15.19 21.57 14.30
CA CYS A 113 -16.09 21.95 15.39
C CYS A 113 -15.40 22.77 16.49
N ASN A 114 -14.10 22.59 16.69
CA ASN A 114 -13.32 23.29 17.72
C ASN A 114 -12.64 24.59 17.19
N GLY A 115 -12.83 24.92 15.91
CA GLY A 115 -12.33 26.14 15.30
C GLY A 115 -10.91 26.08 14.72
N THR A 116 -10.20 24.95 14.81
CA THR A 116 -8.79 24.82 14.37
C THR A 116 -8.61 24.37 12.91
N LEU A 117 -9.69 24.16 12.16
CA LEU A 117 -9.64 23.64 10.78
C LEU A 117 -8.77 24.47 9.83
N GLN A 118 -8.89 25.81 9.86
CA GLN A 118 -8.07 26.69 9.01
C GLN A 118 -6.58 26.48 9.27
N GLN A 119 -6.17 26.48 10.55
CA GLN A 119 -4.78 26.23 10.92
C GLN A 119 -4.28 24.86 10.45
N CYS A 120 -5.12 23.82 10.54
CA CYS A 120 -4.78 22.49 10.05
C CYS A 120 -4.53 22.48 8.54
N LEU A 121 -5.37 23.19 7.76
CA LEU A 121 -5.23 23.30 6.32
C LEU A 121 -3.95 24.08 5.92
N GLU A 122 -3.64 25.15 6.65
CA GLU A 122 -2.39 25.89 6.46
C GLU A 122 -1.16 25.05 6.77
N ASN A 123 -1.19 24.27 7.86
CA ASN A 123 -0.11 23.35 8.21
C ASN A 123 0.09 22.28 7.14
N GLY A 124 -0.99 21.76 6.56
CA GLY A 124 -0.92 20.84 5.42
C GLY A 124 -0.26 21.46 4.19
N LYS A 125 -0.60 22.73 3.86
CA LYS A 125 0.05 23.48 2.76
C LYS A 125 1.53 23.74 3.03
N LYS A 126 1.91 24.11 4.26
CA LYS A 126 3.32 24.26 4.67
C LYS A 126 4.08 22.94 4.52
N PHE A 127 3.46 21.81 4.89
CA PHE A 127 4.06 20.50 4.69
C PHE A 127 4.28 20.19 3.21
N ALA A 128 3.34 20.55 2.33
CA ALA A 128 3.40 20.27 0.89
C ALA A 128 4.62 20.90 0.17
N VAL A 129 5.20 21.98 0.72
CA VAL A 129 6.41 22.61 0.16
C VAL A 129 7.71 22.14 0.82
N SER A 130 7.62 21.25 1.82
CA SER A 130 8.78 20.74 2.54
C SER A 130 9.59 19.73 1.74
N GLY A 131 10.88 19.60 2.06
CA GLY A 131 11.73 18.53 1.51
C GLY A 131 11.25 17.12 1.89
N GLN A 132 10.50 16.97 2.99
CA GLN A 132 9.88 15.69 3.38
C GLN A 132 8.79 15.30 2.39
N TYR A 133 7.93 16.24 1.99
CA TYR A 133 6.89 15.99 1.00
C TYR A 133 7.47 15.64 -0.37
N GLN A 134 8.56 16.29 -0.79
CA GLN A 134 9.29 15.92 -2.02
C GLN A 134 9.83 14.48 -1.97
N LYS A 135 10.31 14.02 -0.80
CA LYS A 135 10.74 12.61 -0.61
C LYS A 135 9.54 11.66 -0.74
N LEU A 136 8.39 12.01 -0.17
CA LEU A 136 7.15 11.23 -0.32
C LEU A 136 6.73 11.11 -1.78
N GLN A 137 6.76 12.20 -2.55
CA GLN A 137 6.44 12.17 -3.98
C GLN A 137 7.40 11.27 -4.79
N ARG A 138 8.69 11.25 -4.43
CA ARG A 138 9.65 10.31 -5.04
C ARG A 138 9.34 8.86 -4.67
N GLN A 139 8.93 8.60 -3.43
CA GLN A 139 8.50 7.27 -3.01
C GLN A 139 7.28 6.79 -3.81
N GLU A 140 6.29 7.65 -4.05
CA GLU A 140 5.11 7.34 -4.89
C GLU A 140 5.50 6.93 -6.31
N GLN A 141 6.52 7.56 -6.90
CA GLN A 141 7.03 7.18 -8.23
C GLN A 141 7.71 5.81 -8.23
N ILE A 142 8.36 5.44 -7.12
CA ILE A 142 8.92 4.10 -6.92
C ILE A 142 7.79 3.08 -6.80
N ASP A 143 6.77 3.39 -6.01
CA ASP A 143 5.59 2.53 -5.84
C ASP A 143 4.84 2.32 -7.16
N GLU A 144 4.70 3.36 -8.00
CA GLU A 144 4.14 3.22 -9.35
C GLU A 144 4.94 2.26 -10.25
N LYS A 145 6.27 2.35 -10.22
CA LYS A 145 7.13 1.41 -10.94
C LYS A 145 6.96 0.00 -10.39
N PHE A 146 6.97 -0.16 -9.07
CA PHE A 146 6.73 -1.45 -8.43
C PHE A 146 5.41 -2.07 -8.91
N VAL A 147 4.30 -1.34 -8.81
CA VAL A 147 2.98 -1.81 -9.27
C VAL A 147 2.98 -2.17 -10.76
N LYS A 148 3.63 -1.35 -11.60
CA LYS A 148 3.70 -1.57 -13.06
C LYS A 148 4.49 -2.84 -13.41
N TYR A 149 5.58 -3.12 -12.71
CA TYR A 149 6.50 -4.20 -13.05
C TYR A 149 6.29 -5.48 -12.24
N GLN A 150 5.61 -5.43 -11.09
CA GLN A 150 5.40 -6.57 -10.20
C GLN A 150 4.83 -7.82 -10.92
N PRO A 151 3.80 -7.72 -11.79
CA PRO A 151 3.29 -8.91 -12.48
C PRO A 151 4.32 -9.58 -13.40
N LYS A 152 5.13 -8.77 -14.10
CA LYS A 152 6.18 -9.27 -15.00
C LYS A 152 7.34 -9.91 -14.23
N MET A 153 7.71 -9.34 -13.09
CA MET A 153 8.74 -9.93 -12.22
C MET A 153 8.29 -11.30 -11.71
N ILE A 154 7.04 -11.43 -11.27
CA ILE A 154 6.46 -12.71 -10.84
C ILE A 154 6.47 -13.73 -11.99
N GLU A 155 6.11 -13.31 -13.21
CA GLU A 155 6.15 -14.19 -14.38
C GLU A 155 7.57 -14.70 -14.68
N ILE A 156 8.58 -13.81 -14.61
CA ILE A 156 9.99 -14.19 -14.79
C ILE A 156 10.43 -15.18 -13.72
N ASP A 157 10.07 -14.96 -12.46
CA ASP A 157 10.42 -15.87 -11.35
C ASP A 157 9.81 -17.26 -11.57
N VAL A 158 8.55 -17.33 -12.02
CA VAL A 158 7.89 -18.60 -12.35
C VAL A 158 8.59 -19.32 -13.52
N LEU A 159 8.99 -18.59 -14.56
CA LEU A 159 9.74 -19.15 -15.69
C LEU A 159 11.13 -19.64 -15.26
N ALA A 160 11.82 -18.91 -14.39
CA ALA A 160 13.13 -19.29 -13.87
C ALA A 160 13.07 -20.62 -13.11
N VAL A 161 12.05 -20.83 -12.27
CA VAL A 161 11.82 -22.10 -11.56
C VAL A 161 11.60 -23.25 -12.55
N ARG A 162 10.79 -23.04 -13.60
CA ARG A 162 10.58 -24.06 -14.65
C ARG A 162 11.86 -24.39 -15.41
N CYS A 163 12.68 -23.38 -15.74
CA CYS A 163 13.98 -23.59 -16.38
C CYS A 163 14.91 -24.42 -15.50
N GLN A 164 14.99 -24.15 -14.19
CA GLN A 164 15.79 -24.93 -13.25
C GLN A 164 15.39 -26.42 -13.23
N GLU A 165 14.08 -26.72 -13.23
CA GLU A 165 13.57 -28.09 -13.29
C GLU A 165 13.98 -28.82 -14.59
N ILE A 166 13.90 -28.14 -15.73
CA ILE A 166 14.31 -28.69 -17.04
C ILE A 166 15.81 -28.96 -17.04
N THR A 167 16.62 -28.00 -16.58
CA THR A 167 18.07 -28.16 -16.47
C THR A 167 18.42 -29.39 -15.63
N PHE A 168 17.77 -29.59 -14.49
CA PHE A 168 17.99 -30.78 -13.66
C PHE A 168 17.64 -32.09 -14.37
N LYS A 169 16.52 -32.15 -15.11
CA LYS A 169 16.15 -33.31 -15.93
C LYS A 169 17.20 -33.60 -17.01
N CYS A 170 17.65 -32.57 -17.73
CA CYS A 170 18.70 -32.69 -18.75
C CYS A 170 20.02 -33.20 -18.16
N CYS A 171 20.47 -32.67 -17.01
CA CYS A 171 21.67 -33.16 -16.32
C CYS A 171 21.57 -34.65 -15.96
N ARG A 172 20.41 -35.11 -15.47
CA ARG A 172 20.17 -36.53 -15.17
C ARG A 172 20.24 -37.41 -16.41
N LEU A 173 19.64 -36.98 -17.53
CA LEU A 173 19.69 -37.71 -18.80
C LEU A 173 21.13 -37.78 -19.35
N HIS A 174 21.86 -36.66 -19.29
CA HIS A 174 23.26 -36.61 -19.70
C HIS A 174 24.14 -37.54 -18.87
N HIS A 175 23.94 -37.58 -17.54
CA HIS A 175 24.65 -38.51 -16.66
C HIS A 175 24.36 -39.97 -17.02
N LYS A 176 23.10 -40.33 -17.26
CA LYS A 176 22.71 -41.68 -17.71
C LYS A 176 23.35 -42.05 -19.05
N LYS A 177 23.34 -41.14 -20.03
CA LYS A 177 23.98 -41.33 -21.34
C LYS A 177 25.48 -41.60 -21.20
N ASN A 178 26.17 -40.84 -20.35
CA ASN A 178 27.61 -41.03 -20.10
C ASN A 178 27.92 -42.38 -19.43
N GLN A 179 27.07 -42.84 -18.51
CA GLN A 179 27.21 -44.19 -17.92
C GLN A 179 27.03 -45.28 -18.98
N MET A 180 26.02 -45.16 -19.85
CA MET A 180 25.81 -46.11 -20.96
C MET A 180 27.01 -46.15 -21.91
N ALA A 181 27.54 -44.98 -22.31
CA ALA A 181 28.70 -44.90 -23.19
C ALA A 181 29.95 -45.56 -22.59
N LYS A 182 30.20 -45.37 -21.29
CA LYS A 182 31.28 -46.07 -20.56
C LYS A 182 31.09 -47.58 -20.55
N ASN A 183 29.85 -48.04 -20.33
CA ASN A 183 29.55 -49.48 -20.33
C ASN A 183 29.77 -50.09 -21.72
N ILE A 184 29.33 -49.43 -22.79
CA ILE A 184 29.55 -49.89 -24.18
C ILE A 184 31.05 -49.95 -24.50
N SER A 185 31.81 -48.91 -24.14
CA SER A 185 33.27 -48.90 -24.36
C SER A 185 33.97 -50.05 -23.64
N LYS A 186 33.58 -50.35 -22.38
CA LYS A 186 34.09 -51.53 -21.66
C LYS A 186 33.76 -52.81 -22.40
N ILE A 187 32.53 -52.99 -22.87
CA ILE A 187 32.12 -54.19 -23.63
C ILE A 187 32.98 -54.33 -24.89
N GLY A 188 33.19 -53.24 -25.65
CA GLY A 188 34.02 -53.27 -26.87
C GLY A 188 35.46 -53.74 -26.66
N GLN A 189 36.06 -53.45 -25.49
CA GLN A 189 37.40 -53.96 -25.13
C GLN A 189 37.44 -55.50 -24.98
N TYR A 190 36.31 -56.14 -24.67
CA TYR A 190 36.22 -57.60 -24.59
C TYR A 190 35.92 -58.28 -25.93
N VAL A 191 35.60 -57.51 -26.97
CA VAL A 191 35.18 -58.03 -28.29
C VAL A 191 36.26 -57.86 -29.36
N GLN A 192 37.27 -57.01 -29.13
CA GLN A 192 38.48 -56.95 -29.97
C GLN A 192 39.44 -58.10 -29.60
N CYS A 193 39.30 -59.23 -30.29
CA CYS A 193 40.29 -60.30 -30.39
C CYS A 193 41.25 -60.06 -31.56
#